data_AF-A0A7S3MBF3-F1
#
_entry.id   AF-A0A7S3MBF3-F1
#
_cell.length_a   1.000
_cell.length_b   1.000
_cell.length_c   1.000
_cell.angle_alpha   90.00
_cell.angle_beta   90.00
_cell.angle_gamma   90.00
#
_symmetry.space_group_name_H-M   'P 1'
#
loop_
_entity.id
_entity.type
_entity.pdbx_description
1 polymer ?
#
loop_
_entity_poly.entity_id
_entity_poly.type
_entity_poly.pdbx_seq_one_letter_code
_entity_poly.pdbx_strand_id
1 'polypeptide(L)'
;FFAEKLGPHCQVDVVELEQAVVTAACEAMGFVPGPRLSVVVEEGAAFALRAAEIAAAEGREGGVYDAVVIDAYDDEGEVPRSMWEGSDIASALAKGLLKKTGLVAINFLIEVDLRPPARAYRAALSQRGCSLGFSVTTK
;
A
#
# COMPACT_ATOMS: atom_id res chain seq x y z
N PHE A 1 -4.02 0.33 -21.17
CA PHE A 1 -4.53 1.65 -20.76
C PHE A 1 -3.93 2.22 -19.46
N PHE A 2 -3.85 1.49 -18.33
CA PHE A 2 -3.18 1.97 -17.09
C PHE A 2 -1.71 1.50 -17.00
N ALA A 3 -1.43 0.20 -17.19
CA ALA A 3 -0.07 -0.35 -17.14
C ALA A 3 0.89 0.20 -18.21
N GLU A 4 0.38 0.52 -19.40
CA GLU A 4 1.19 1.14 -20.47
C GLU A 4 1.69 2.53 -20.11
N LYS A 5 0.98 3.25 -19.21
CA LYS A 5 1.35 4.59 -18.76
C LYS A 5 2.35 4.59 -17.60
N LEU A 6 2.49 3.47 -16.88
CA LEU A 6 3.43 3.31 -15.76
C LEU A 6 4.87 3.03 -16.22
N GLY A 7 5.08 2.88 -17.53
CA GLY A 7 6.38 2.59 -18.14
C GLY A 7 6.72 1.09 -18.14
N PRO A 8 7.68 0.67 -18.98
CA PRO A 8 7.92 -0.75 -19.26
C PRO A 8 8.54 -1.54 -18.10
N HIS A 9 9.03 -0.86 -17.05
CA HIS A 9 9.74 -1.46 -15.92
C HIS A 9 8.94 -1.44 -14.61
N CYS A 10 7.71 -0.89 -14.63
CA CYS A 10 6.87 -0.89 -13.44
C CYS A 10 6.19 -2.27 -13.29
N GLN A 11 6.25 -2.82 -12.08
CA GLN A 11 5.48 -3.98 -11.65
C GLN A 11 4.53 -3.50 -10.55
N VAL A 12 3.26 -3.90 -10.65
CA VAL A 12 2.21 -3.49 -9.74
C VAL A 12 1.46 -4.73 -9.28
N ASP A 13 1.28 -4.82 -7.97
CA ASP A 13 0.35 -5.75 -7.35
C ASP A 13 -0.84 -4.93 -6.85
N VAL A 14 -2.00 -5.10 -7.47
CA VAL A 14 -3.26 -4.50 -7.01
C VAL A 14 -3.87 -5.45 -5.99
N VAL A 15 -4.16 -4.95 -4.79
CA VAL A 15 -4.83 -5.72 -3.75
C VAL A 15 -6.22 -5.16 -3.59
N GLU A 16 -7.22 -5.99 -3.84
CA GLU A 16 -8.63 -5.62 -3.79
C GLU A 16 -9.36 -6.61 -2.89
N LEU A 17 -10.22 -6.13 -2.00
CA LEU A 17 -10.93 -7.01 -1.07
C LEU A 17 -12.03 -7.81 -1.81
N GLU A 18 -12.69 -7.18 -2.77
CA GLU A 18 -13.89 -7.72 -3.41
C GLU A 18 -13.66 -8.16 -4.86
N GLN A 19 -13.84 -9.45 -5.11
CA GLN A 19 -13.76 -10.01 -6.47
C GLN A 19 -14.74 -9.33 -7.46
N ALA A 20 -15.90 -8.86 -6.97
CA ALA A 20 -16.89 -8.16 -7.79
C ALA A 20 -16.34 -6.82 -8.33
N VAL A 21 -15.55 -6.10 -7.54
CA VAL A 21 -14.91 -4.83 -7.95
C VAL A 21 -13.87 -5.10 -9.04
N VAL A 22 -13.06 -6.15 -8.88
CA VAL A 22 -12.10 -6.58 -9.92
C VAL A 22 -12.80 -6.91 -11.23
N THR A 23 -13.89 -7.68 -11.17
CA THR A 23 -14.68 -8.04 -12.35
C THR A 23 -15.25 -6.80 -13.04
N ALA A 24 -15.86 -5.90 -12.27
CA ALA A 24 -16.42 -4.66 -12.80
C ALA A 24 -15.32 -3.77 -13.44
N ALA A 25 -14.15 -3.66 -12.82
CA ALA A 25 -13.02 -2.92 -13.36
C ALA A 25 -12.55 -3.51 -14.71
N CYS A 26 -12.48 -4.84 -14.81
CA CYS A 26 -12.10 -5.52 -16.05
C CYS A 26 -13.13 -5.31 -17.16
N GLU A 27 -14.40 -5.52 -16.86
CA GLU A 27 -15.48 -5.53 -17.86
C GLU A 27 -15.90 -4.12 -18.30
N ALA A 28 -15.94 -3.17 -17.37
CA ALA A 28 -16.50 -1.83 -17.62
C ALA A 28 -15.44 -0.72 -17.75
N MET A 29 -14.27 -0.86 -17.09
CA MET A 29 -13.27 0.19 -17.01
C MET A 29 -12.00 -0.09 -17.84
N GLY A 30 -11.94 -1.24 -18.52
CA GLY A 30 -10.79 -1.62 -19.35
C GLY A 30 -9.52 -1.90 -18.54
N PHE A 31 -9.68 -2.31 -17.28
CA PHE A 31 -8.59 -2.83 -16.46
C PHE A 31 -8.16 -4.20 -16.99
N VAL A 32 -6.86 -4.40 -17.25
CA VAL A 32 -6.35 -5.63 -17.85
C VAL A 32 -5.14 -6.10 -17.05
N PRO A 33 -5.31 -7.11 -16.17
CA PRO A 33 -4.20 -7.76 -15.49
C PRO A 33 -3.20 -8.37 -16.50
N GLY A 34 -1.96 -8.51 -16.09
CA GLY A 34 -0.91 -9.08 -16.93
C GLY A 34 0.41 -9.29 -16.18
N PRO A 35 1.50 -9.65 -16.90
CA PRO A 35 2.77 -10.02 -16.28
C PRO A 35 3.43 -8.93 -15.41
N ARG A 36 2.97 -7.68 -15.52
CA ARG A 36 3.46 -6.51 -14.77
C ARG A 36 2.37 -5.83 -13.93
N LEU A 37 1.15 -6.35 -13.95
CA LEU A 37 0.00 -5.81 -13.24
C LEU A 37 -0.80 -7.01 -12.73
N SER A 38 -0.46 -7.47 -11.53
CA SER A 38 -1.15 -8.57 -10.89
C SER A 38 -2.32 -8.05 -10.07
N VAL A 39 -3.29 -8.93 -9.80
CA VAL A 39 -4.40 -8.66 -8.88
C VAL A 39 -4.42 -9.76 -7.84
N VAL A 40 -4.53 -9.38 -6.59
CA VAL A 40 -4.68 -10.27 -5.45
C VAL A 40 -5.96 -9.90 -4.74
N VAL A 41 -6.86 -10.88 -4.61
CA VAL A 41 -8.12 -10.69 -3.89
C VAL A 41 -7.93 -11.10 -2.44
N GLU A 42 -7.63 -10.13 -1.58
CA GLU A 42 -7.26 -10.31 -0.16
C GLU A 42 -7.47 -9.00 0.61
N GLU A 43 -7.51 -9.07 1.94
CA GLU A 43 -7.42 -7.87 2.78
C GLU A 43 -6.02 -7.25 2.67
N GLY A 44 -5.96 -5.94 2.39
CA GLY A 44 -4.73 -5.28 1.99
C GLY A 44 -3.66 -5.19 3.09
N ALA A 45 -4.06 -5.01 4.35
CA ALA A 45 -3.11 -4.93 5.45
C ALA A 45 -2.46 -6.30 5.73
N ALA A 46 -3.26 -7.38 5.67
CA ALA A 46 -2.81 -8.77 5.76
C ALA A 46 -1.88 -9.15 4.60
N PHE A 47 -2.23 -8.78 3.36
CA PHE A 47 -1.35 -8.97 2.21
C PHE A 47 0.00 -8.29 2.40
N ALA A 48 -0.02 -7.03 2.85
CA ALA A 48 1.20 -6.25 3.06
C ALA A 48 2.10 -6.89 4.13
N LEU A 49 1.52 -7.33 5.24
CA LEU A 49 2.25 -8.03 6.29
C LEU A 49 2.88 -9.32 5.76
N ARG A 50 2.09 -10.15 5.07
CA ARG A 50 2.54 -11.40 4.44
C ARG A 50 3.68 -11.16 3.46
N ALA A 51 3.58 -10.14 2.61
CA ALA A 51 4.62 -9.78 1.65
C ALA A 51 5.94 -9.38 2.36
N ALA A 52 5.85 -8.60 3.43
CA ALA A 52 7.02 -8.22 4.23
C ALA A 52 7.66 -9.43 4.94
N GLU A 53 6.85 -10.35 5.47
CA GLU A 53 7.33 -11.56 6.14
C GLU A 53 8.04 -12.52 5.19
N ILE A 54 7.48 -12.73 4.00
CA ILE A 54 8.12 -13.54 2.95
C ILE A 54 9.48 -12.94 2.57
N ALA A 55 9.53 -11.63 2.32
CA ALA A 55 10.76 -10.95 1.96
C ALA A 55 11.82 -11.03 3.07
N ALA A 56 11.41 -10.91 4.33
CA ALA A 56 12.30 -11.07 5.48
C ALA A 56 12.83 -12.51 5.59
N ALA A 57 11.97 -13.53 5.41
CA ALA A 57 12.36 -14.93 5.44
C ALA A 57 13.32 -15.31 4.31
N GLU A 58 13.19 -14.67 3.15
CA GLU A 58 14.09 -14.82 2.00
C GLU A 58 15.39 -14.00 2.10
N GLY A 59 15.59 -13.24 3.18
CA GLY A 59 16.79 -12.43 3.38
C GLY A 59 16.88 -11.21 2.46
N ARG A 60 15.74 -10.70 1.95
CA ARG A 60 15.71 -9.49 1.11
C ARG A 60 15.91 -8.24 1.96
N GLU A 61 17.16 -7.84 2.17
CA GLU A 61 17.50 -6.64 2.97
C GLU A 61 16.96 -5.32 2.38
N GLY A 62 16.67 -5.32 1.08
CA GLY A 62 16.28 -4.13 0.32
C GLY A 62 14.85 -3.64 0.58
N GLY A 63 13.95 -4.47 1.12
CA GLY A 63 12.51 -4.23 1.17
C GLY A 63 11.76 -4.69 -0.09
N VAL A 64 10.42 -4.68 -0.06
CA VAL A 64 9.58 -5.26 -1.12
C VAL A 64 9.25 -4.27 -2.22
N TYR A 65 8.64 -3.14 -1.86
CA TYR A 65 8.08 -2.17 -2.80
C TYR A 65 8.82 -0.83 -2.79
N ASP A 66 8.93 -0.22 -3.97
CA ASP A 66 9.38 1.17 -4.12
C ASP A 66 8.28 2.16 -3.70
N ALA A 67 7.02 1.78 -3.84
CA ALA A 67 5.87 2.58 -3.43
C ALA A 67 4.73 1.69 -2.97
N VAL A 68 4.02 2.14 -1.94
CA VAL A 68 2.75 1.58 -1.50
C VAL A 68 1.70 2.67 -1.60
N VAL A 69 0.62 2.42 -2.33
CA VAL A 69 -0.50 3.35 -2.50
C VAL A 69 -1.70 2.73 -1.81
N ILE A 70 -2.29 3.47 -0.87
CA ILE A 70 -3.48 3.08 -0.12
C ILE A 70 -4.62 3.98 -0.59
N ASP A 71 -5.49 3.39 -1.40
CA ASP A 71 -6.74 3.97 -1.89
C ASP A 71 -7.86 2.98 -1.53
N ALA A 72 -8.08 2.80 -0.22
CA ALA A 72 -8.96 1.79 0.35
C ALA A 72 -9.86 2.46 1.39
N TYR A 73 -11.14 2.07 1.38
CA TYR A 73 -12.18 2.66 2.20
C TYR A 73 -13.08 1.58 2.81
N ASP A 74 -13.54 1.79 4.04
CA ASP A 74 -14.61 1.00 4.66
C ASP A 74 -16.00 1.46 4.18
N ASP A 75 -17.05 0.86 4.73
CA ASP A 75 -18.44 1.18 4.41
C ASP A 75 -18.86 2.58 4.89
N GLU A 76 -18.11 3.17 5.83
CA GLU A 76 -18.26 4.57 6.22
C GLU A 76 -17.50 5.54 5.29
N GLY A 77 -16.72 5.03 4.34
CA GLY A 77 -15.90 5.83 3.42
C GLY A 77 -14.62 6.36 4.05
N GLU A 78 -14.21 5.83 5.20
CA GLU A 78 -12.94 6.16 5.86
C GLU A 78 -11.84 5.19 5.46
N VAL A 79 -10.59 5.61 5.52
CA VAL A 79 -9.47 4.67 5.36
C VAL A 79 -9.46 3.75 6.58
N PRO A 80 -9.58 2.41 6.42
CA PRO A 80 -9.71 1.50 7.55
C PRO A 80 -8.56 1.66 8.53
N ARG A 81 -8.80 1.56 9.84
CA ARG A 81 -7.73 1.70 10.86
C ARG A 81 -6.60 0.68 10.69
N SER A 82 -6.90 -0.50 10.14
CA SER A 82 -5.90 -1.50 9.75
C SER A 82 -4.86 -0.97 8.74
N MET A 83 -5.15 0.14 8.08
CA MET A 83 -4.26 0.81 7.14
C MET A 83 -3.46 1.97 7.76
N TRP A 84 -3.59 2.29 9.05
CA TRP A 84 -2.79 3.39 9.62
C TRP A 84 -2.51 3.38 11.13
N GLU A 85 -3.32 2.75 11.99
CA GLU A 85 -3.13 2.75 13.45
C GLU A 85 -2.97 1.34 14.03
N GLY A 86 -1.84 1.09 14.71
CA GLY A 86 -1.63 -0.16 15.48
C GLY A 86 -1.72 -1.44 14.65
N SER A 87 -1.48 -1.33 13.34
CA SER A 87 -2.01 -2.27 12.38
C SER A 87 -0.98 -3.12 11.64
N ASP A 88 -1.49 -4.05 10.83
CA ASP A 88 -0.70 -4.92 9.97
C ASP A 88 0.12 -4.14 8.95
N ILE A 89 -0.35 -2.99 8.45
CA ILE A 89 0.48 -2.16 7.56
C ILE A 89 1.66 -1.49 8.28
N ALA A 90 1.46 -0.99 9.50
CA ALA A 90 2.56 -0.42 10.29
C ALA A 90 3.58 -1.52 10.64
N SER A 91 3.09 -2.72 10.96
CA SER A 91 3.93 -3.90 11.18
C SER A 91 4.67 -4.31 9.90
N ALA A 92 4.01 -4.29 8.74
CA ALA A 92 4.61 -4.57 7.45
C ALA A 92 5.73 -3.56 7.13
N LEU A 93 5.49 -2.26 7.37
CA LEU A 93 6.50 -1.20 7.20
C LEU A 93 7.73 -1.45 8.09
N ALA A 94 7.52 -1.81 9.36
CA ALA A 94 8.60 -2.15 10.29
C ALA A 94 9.37 -3.42 9.86
N LYS A 95 8.69 -4.39 9.24
CA LYS A 95 9.27 -5.63 8.70
C LYS A 95 9.90 -5.48 7.31
N GLY A 96 9.80 -4.30 6.71
CA GLY A 96 10.48 -4.00 5.45
C GLY A 96 9.62 -4.10 4.20
N LEU A 97 8.32 -3.86 4.30
CA LEU A 97 7.44 -3.70 3.14
C LEU A 97 8.01 -2.69 2.13
N LEU A 98 8.53 -1.55 2.60
CA LEU A 98 9.14 -0.54 1.74
C LEU A 98 10.65 -0.72 1.61
N LYS A 99 11.17 -0.35 0.44
CA LYS A 99 12.60 -0.10 0.27
C LYS A 99 13.04 1.16 1.03
N LYS A 100 14.34 1.32 1.27
CA LYS A 100 14.91 2.44 2.06
C LYS A 100 14.51 3.83 1.55
N THR A 101 14.32 3.97 0.24
CA THR A 101 13.89 5.22 -0.43
C THR A 101 12.45 5.15 -0.91
N GLY A 102 11.68 4.17 -0.42
CA GLY A 102 10.30 3.97 -0.83
C GLY A 102 9.34 4.94 -0.16
N LEU A 103 8.12 5.03 -0.70
CA LEU A 103 7.09 5.94 -0.22
C LEU A 103 5.78 5.22 0.10
N VAL A 104 5.03 5.74 1.08
CA VAL A 104 3.61 5.44 1.21
C VAL A 104 2.80 6.66 0.80
N ALA A 105 1.83 6.48 -0.08
CA ALA A 105 0.83 7.48 -0.42
C ALA A 105 -0.54 6.98 0.04
N ILE A 106 -1.29 7.82 0.75
CA ILE A 106 -2.62 7.48 1.25
C ILE A 106 -3.60 8.59 0.86
N ASN A 107 -4.76 8.19 0.35
CA ASN A 107 -5.84 9.09 0.01
C ASN A 107 -6.81 9.26 1.20
N PHE A 108 -6.45 10.10 2.17
CA PHE A 108 -7.34 10.44 3.29
C PHE A 108 -8.40 11.47 2.87
N LEU A 109 -9.63 11.33 3.40
CA LEU A 109 -10.65 12.37 3.30
C LEU A 109 -10.23 13.63 4.08
N ILE A 110 -10.74 14.79 3.67
CA ILE A 110 -10.32 16.13 4.15
C ILE A 110 -10.45 16.29 5.67
N GLU A 111 -11.38 15.57 6.31
CA GLU A 111 -11.72 15.74 7.72
C GLU A 111 -10.88 14.85 8.66
N VAL A 112 -10.01 13.99 8.12
CA VAL A 112 -9.22 13.06 8.93
C VAL A 112 -8.09 13.78 9.65
N ASP A 113 -7.99 13.58 10.98
CA ASP A 113 -6.80 13.99 11.73
C ASP A 113 -5.61 13.13 11.31
N LEU A 114 -4.66 13.72 10.59
CA LEU A 114 -3.48 13.02 10.07
C LEU A 114 -2.38 12.77 11.13
N ARG A 115 -2.50 13.33 12.34
CA ARG A 115 -1.46 13.20 13.37
C ARG A 115 -1.28 11.74 13.85
N PRO A 116 -2.36 10.99 14.15
CA PRO A 116 -2.21 9.59 14.55
C PRO A 116 -1.59 8.69 13.44
N PRO A 117 -2.07 8.70 12.17
CA PRO A 117 -1.40 7.98 11.07
C PRO A 117 0.08 8.33 10.94
N ALA A 118 0.42 9.62 10.93
CA ALA A 118 1.80 10.08 10.78
C ALA A 118 2.70 9.61 11.94
N ARG A 119 2.16 9.56 13.17
CA ARG A 119 2.89 9.06 14.35
C ARG A 119 3.14 7.56 14.25
N ALA A 120 2.13 6.77 13.87
CA ALA A 120 2.25 5.32 13.74
C ALA A 120 3.30 4.94 12.68
N TYR A 121 3.25 5.60 11.52
CA TYR A 121 4.19 5.33 10.43
C TYR A 121 5.60 5.79 10.76
N ARG A 122 5.76 6.94 11.42
CA ARG A 122 7.06 7.38 11.91
C ARG A 122 7.66 6.37 12.88
N ALA A 123 6.85 5.85 13.82
CA ALA A 123 7.31 4.83 14.76
C ALA A 123 7.76 3.56 14.03
N ALA A 124 6.97 3.05 13.08
CA ALA A 124 7.33 1.87 12.28
C ALA A 124 8.61 2.06 11.46
N LEU A 125 8.75 3.18 10.75
CA LEU A 125 9.91 3.45 9.90
C LEU A 125 11.19 3.72 10.70
N SER A 126 11.07 4.31 11.89
CA SER A 126 12.22 4.58 12.77
C SER A 126 12.96 3.31 13.18
N GLN A 127 12.28 2.17 13.28
CA GLN A 127 12.88 0.87 13.60
C GLN A 127 13.86 0.39 12.52
N ARG A 128 13.77 0.94 11.30
CA ARG A 128 14.65 0.63 10.16
C ARG A 128 15.67 1.73 9.86
N GLY A 129 15.82 2.72 10.74
CA GLY A 129 16.71 3.86 10.52
C GLY A 129 16.29 4.77 9.34
N CYS A 130 15.01 4.71 8.95
CA CYS A 130 14.45 5.56 7.90
C CYS A 130 13.79 6.80 8.53
N SER A 131 13.97 7.98 7.92
CA SER A 131 13.27 9.20 8.33
C SER A 131 11.96 9.36 7.56
N LEU A 132 10.92 9.85 8.22
CA LEU A 132 9.64 10.15 7.57
C LEU A 132 9.76 11.52 6.86
N GLY A 133 9.70 11.51 5.53
CA GLY A 133 9.27 12.67 4.75
C GLY A 133 7.77 12.56 4.51
N PHE A 134 6.99 13.59 4.86
CA PHE A 134 5.57 13.63 4.51
C PHE A 134 5.27 14.91 3.73
N SER A 135 4.37 14.80 2.76
CA SER A 135 3.80 15.93 2.04
C SER A 135 2.29 15.70 2.01
N VAL A 136 1.54 16.73 2.39
CA VAL A 136 0.08 16.75 2.25
C VAL A 136 -0.21 17.75 1.15
N THR A 137 -0.87 17.30 0.08
CA THR A 137 -1.37 18.19 -0.96
C THR A 137 -2.89 18.15 -0.91
N THR A 138 -3.50 19.22 -0.41
CA THR A 138 -4.93 19.45 -0.54
C THR A 138 -5.18 20.18 -1.86
N LYS A 139 -6.16 19.75 -2.65
CA LYS A 139 -6.68 20.54 -3.77
C LYS A 139 -7.60 21.64 -3.28
#